data_AF-A0A3Q0JHU7-F1
#
_entry.id   AF-A0A3Q0JHU7-F1
#
_cell.length_a   1.000
_cell.length_b   1.000
_cell.length_c   1.000
_cell.angle_alpha   90.00
_cell.angle_beta   90.00
_cell.angle_gamma   90.00
#
_symmetry.space_group_name_H-M   'P 1'
#
loop_
_entity.id
_entity.type
_entity.pdbx_description
1 polymer ?
#
loop_
_entity_poly.entity_id
_entity_poly.type
_entity_poly.pdbx_seq_one_letter_code
_entity_poly.pdbx_strand_id
1 'polypeptide(L)'
;MGAIACANVLSDIYAVGVTDIDALQMIVGISTQLTEDERDIIVPMLIEGFKAQASVAGVNISKVAVKLNPWMTIGGVVTSVCSSEEFVMPNQAQPGDVIILTKPLGTQMSVTIRSWLKNEEKLSFLKSIKVDSAMLKQCVNSAITLMATINKKGKIFILGKFA
;
A
#
# COMPACT_ATOMS: atom_id res chain seq x y z
N MET A 1 4.76 -6.71 -3.28
CA MET A 1 4.12 -6.69 -1.93
C MET A 1 4.82 -5.74 -0.97
N GLY A 2 6.16 -5.81 -0.82
CA GLY A 2 6.91 -4.88 0.04
C GLY A 2 6.59 -3.40 -0.20
N ALA A 3 6.61 -2.96 -1.46
CA ALA A 3 6.27 -1.59 -1.83
C ALA A 3 4.84 -1.19 -1.44
N ILE A 4 3.86 -2.07 -1.66
CA ILE A 4 2.46 -1.85 -1.28
C ILE A 4 2.32 -1.72 0.24
N ALA A 5 3.01 -2.59 1.00
CA ALA A 5 2.97 -2.54 2.46
C ALA A 5 3.56 -1.24 3.01
N CYS A 6 4.68 -0.78 2.44
CA CYS A 6 5.27 0.51 2.79
C CYS A 6 4.33 1.67 2.45
N ALA A 7 3.77 1.69 1.24
CA ALA A 7 2.82 2.72 0.83
C ALA A 7 1.57 2.76 1.74
N ASN A 8 1.10 1.59 2.19
CA ASN A 8 0.00 1.49 3.14
C ASN A 8 0.36 2.05 4.52
N VAL A 9 1.53 1.68 5.08
CA VAL A 9 2.02 2.22 6.37
C VAL A 9 2.16 3.74 6.31
N LEU A 10 2.62 4.28 5.19
CA LEU A 10 2.77 5.72 5.00
C LEU A 10 1.43 6.43 4.68
N SER A 11 0.38 5.71 4.32
CA SER A 11 -0.89 6.32 3.88
C SER A 11 -1.53 7.14 4.99
N ASP A 12 -1.49 6.64 6.22
CA ASP A 12 -2.19 7.25 7.35
C ASP A 12 -1.55 8.59 7.78
N ILE A 13 -0.22 8.67 7.76
CA ILE A 13 0.49 9.92 8.07
C ILE A 13 0.25 10.98 7.00
N TYR A 14 0.14 10.57 5.72
CA TYR A 14 -0.21 11.48 4.65
C TYR A 14 -1.68 11.94 4.70
N ALA A 15 -2.58 11.14 5.29
CA ALA A 15 -3.98 11.50 5.43
C ALA A 15 -4.21 12.67 6.40
N VAL A 16 -3.29 12.88 7.34
CA VAL A 16 -3.28 14.04 8.25
C VAL A 16 -2.41 15.20 7.74
N GLY A 17 -1.95 15.14 6.48
CA GLY A 17 -1.17 16.22 5.85
C GLY A 17 0.31 16.27 6.22
N VAL A 18 0.80 15.32 7.03
CA VAL A 18 2.21 15.26 7.43
C VAL A 18 3.03 14.60 6.32
N THR A 19 4.07 15.30 5.85
CA THR A 19 4.93 14.84 4.74
C THR A 19 6.34 14.47 5.16
N ASP A 20 6.78 15.01 6.28
CA ASP A 20 8.12 14.84 6.82
C ASP A 20 8.05 13.72 7.86
N ILE A 21 8.93 12.73 7.71
CA ILE A 21 8.88 11.48 8.46
C ILE A 21 10.20 11.31 9.19
N ASP A 22 10.14 11.19 10.51
CA ASP A 22 11.33 11.03 11.34
C ASP A 22 11.79 9.58 11.44
N ALA A 23 10.83 8.65 11.52
CA ALA A 23 11.13 7.23 11.65
C ALA A 23 10.14 6.35 10.89
N LEU A 24 10.69 5.37 10.18
CA LEU A 24 9.94 4.29 9.56
C LEU A 24 10.49 2.94 10.04
N GLN A 25 9.64 2.12 10.62
CA GLN A 25 9.97 0.76 11.07
C GLN A 25 9.20 -0.25 10.24
N MET A 26 9.84 -1.36 9.88
CA MET A 26 9.23 -2.47 9.16
C MET A 26 8.94 -3.62 10.12
N ILE A 27 7.76 -4.21 10.02
CA ILE A 27 7.34 -5.38 10.79
C ILE A 27 7.00 -6.50 9.82
N VAL A 28 7.60 -7.67 10.00
CA VAL A 28 7.42 -8.84 9.14
C VAL A 28 7.12 -10.07 9.98
N GLY A 29 5.98 -10.72 9.71
CA GLY A 29 5.69 -12.06 10.17
C GLY A 29 5.97 -13.06 9.05
N ILE A 30 7.01 -13.88 9.20
CA ILE A 30 7.37 -14.91 8.23
C ILE A 30 6.48 -16.13 8.45
N SER A 31 5.82 -16.59 7.38
CA SER A 31 4.95 -17.77 7.47
C SER A 31 5.73 -19.03 7.85
N THR A 32 5.21 -19.81 8.80
CA THR A 32 5.74 -21.13 9.16
C THR A 32 5.50 -22.20 8.09
N GLN A 33 4.73 -21.87 7.03
CA GLN A 33 4.46 -22.78 5.92
C GLN A 33 5.50 -22.67 4.80
N LEU A 34 6.37 -21.66 4.83
CA LEU A 34 7.44 -21.49 3.86
C LEU A 34 8.62 -22.40 4.22
N THR A 35 9.19 -23.05 3.21
CA THR A 35 10.48 -23.72 3.35
C THR A 35 11.60 -22.71 3.58
N GLU A 36 12.78 -23.18 3.98
CA GLU A 36 13.96 -22.31 4.14
C GLU A 36 14.37 -21.68 2.80
N ASP A 37 14.40 -22.47 1.73
CA ASP A 37 14.70 -21.97 0.38
C ASP A 37 13.70 -20.90 -0.09
N GLU A 38 12.41 -21.10 0.15
CA GLU A 38 11.38 -20.11 -0.19
C GLU A 38 11.55 -18.83 0.64
N ARG A 39 11.89 -18.96 1.92
CA ARG A 39 12.12 -17.83 2.82
C ARG A 39 13.31 -16.99 2.36
N ASP A 40 14.40 -17.62 1.97
CA ASP A 40 15.64 -16.98 1.52
C ASP A 40 15.46 -16.19 0.22
N ILE A 41 14.41 -16.49 -0.54
CA ILE A 41 14.03 -15.73 -1.73
C ILE A 41 12.98 -14.66 -1.38
N ILE A 42 11.89 -15.04 -0.72
CA ILE A 42 10.71 -14.19 -0.54
C ILE A 42 11.01 -13.04 0.42
N VAL A 43 11.71 -13.30 1.53
CA VAL A 43 11.94 -12.29 2.57
C VAL A 43 12.84 -11.15 2.07
N PRO A 44 13.99 -11.42 1.41
CA PRO A 44 14.79 -10.35 0.83
C PRO A 44 14.03 -9.50 -0.20
N MET A 45 13.27 -10.14 -1.11
CA MET A 45 12.46 -9.41 -2.10
C MET A 45 11.40 -8.50 -1.45
N LEU A 46 10.79 -8.96 -0.35
CA LEU A 46 9.84 -8.14 0.41
C LEU A 46 10.51 -6.94 1.06
N ILE A 47 11.66 -7.15 1.70
CA ILE A 47 12.42 -6.09 2.36
C ILE A 47 12.92 -5.07 1.31
N GLU A 48 13.45 -5.54 0.18
CA GLU A 48 13.90 -4.69 -0.92
C GLU A 48 12.77 -3.83 -1.47
N GLY A 49 11.61 -4.42 -1.74
CA GLY A 49 10.44 -3.67 -2.20
C GLY A 49 9.96 -2.63 -1.18
N PHE A 50 10.03 -2.92 0.12
CA PHE A 50 9.68 -1.96 1.16
C PHE A 50 10.71 -0.81 1.22
N LYS A 51 12.01 -1.13 1.17
CA LYS A 51 13.11 -0.16 1.15
C LYS A 51 13.04 0.77 -0.06
N ALA A 52 12.81 0.22 -1.25
CA ALA A 52 12.68 1.00 -2.47
C ALA A 52 11.55 2.04 -2.34
N GLN A 53 10.41 1.63 -1.78
CA GLN A 53 9.28 2.55 -1.58
C GLN A 53 9.54 3.58 -0.48
N ALA A 54 10.21 3.20 0.61
CA ALA A 54 10.65 4.13 1.64
C ALA A 54 11.59 5.20 1.06
N SER A 55 12.50 4.81 0.17
CA SER A 55 13.39 5.74 -0.53
C SER A 55 12.62 6.74 -1.39
N VAL A 56 11.55 6.32 -2.08
CA VAL A 56 10.67 7.22 -2.85
C VAL A 56 9.96 8.24 -1.94
N ALA A 57 9.61 7.83 -0.72
CA ALA A 57 9.07 8.73 0.30
C ALA A 57 10.13 9.68 0.92
N GLY A 58 11.42 9.39 0.72
CA GLY A 58 12.54 10.15 1.29
C GLY A 58 12.87 9.75 2.72
N VAL A 59 12.52 8.53 3.15
CA VAL A 59 12.74 8.03 4.52
C VAL A 59 13.52 6.72 4.50
N ASN A 60 14.40 6.53 5.48
CA ASN A 60 15.13 5.29 5.70
C ASN A 60 14.41 4.42 6.74
N ILE A 61 14.52 3.10 6.58
CA ILE A 61 14.00 2.15 7.58
C ILE A 61 14.95 2.15 8.77
N SER A 62 14.49 2.62 9.93
CA SER A 62 15.29 2.70 11.16
C SER A 62 15.39 1.35 11.86
N LYS A 63 14.36 0.50 11.76
CA LYS A 63 14.32 -0.80 12.40
C LYS A 63 13.49 -1.80 11.60
N VAL A 64 13.93 -3.06 11.59
CA VAL A 64 13.16 -4.19 11.05
C VAL A 64 12.91 -5.18 12.19
N ALA A 65 11.66 -5.52 12.44
CA ALA A 65 11.25 -6.54 13.39
C ALA A 65 10.70 -7.74 12.64
N VAL A 66 11.28 -8.92 12.90
CA VAL A 66 10.91 -10.16 12.22
C VAL A 66 10.49 -11.21 13.25
N LYS A 67 9.34 -11.86 13.04
CA LYS A 67 8.87 -12.99 13.86
C LYS A 67 8.30 -14.09 12.97
N LEU A 68 8.27 -15.32 13.49
CA LEU A 68 7.51 -16.40 12.86
C LEU A 68 6.01 -16.21 13.14
N ASN A 69 5.18 -16.53 12.17
CA ASN A 69 3.72 -16.43 12.24
C ASN A 69 3.09 -17.50 11.35
N PRO A 70 1.88 -18.04 11.63
CA PRO A 70 1.25 -19.00 10.71
C PRO A 70 1.02 -18.42 9.31
N TRP A 71 0.75 -17.12 9.21
CA TRP A 71 0.53 -16.42 7.95
C TRP A 71 1.62 -15.38 7.66
N MET A 72 1.90 -15.16 6.38
CA MET A 72 2.81 -14.09 5.97
C MET A 72 2.15 -12.73 6.26
N THR A 73 2.79 -11.92 7.11
CA THR A 73 2.31 -10.56 7.43
C THR A 73 3.41 -9.55 7.20
N ILE A 74 3.01 -8.37 6.74
CA ILE A 74 3.93 -7.26 6.49
C ILE A 74 3.23 -5.95 6.84
N GLY A 75 3.95 -5.09 7.53
CA GLY A 75 3.47 -3.79 7.95
C GLY A 75 4.63 -2.97 8.49
N GLY A 76 4.31 -2.01 9.34
CA GLY A 76 5.31 -1.09 9.87
C GLY A 76 4.70 -0.02 10.75
N VAL A 77 5.58 0.82 11.28
CA VAL A 77 5.21 1.99 12.07
C VAL A 77 5.88 3.19 11.43
N VAL A 78 5.11 4.24 11.21
CA VAL A 78 5.62 5.54 10.78
C VAL A 78 5.42 6.53 11.92
N THR A 79 6.40 7.40 12.14
CA THR A 79 6.34 8.40 13.20
C THR A 79 6.92 9.71 12.70
N SER A 80 6.26 10.81 13.07
CA SER A 80 6.75 12.17 12.90
C SER A 80 6.42 12.97 14.15
N VAL A 81 7.32 13.89 14.51
CA VAL A 81 7.10 14.95 15.49
C VAL A 81 6.87 16.23 14.71
N CYS A 82 5.66 16.77 14.83
CA CYS A 82 5.23 17.91 14.04
C CYS A 82 4.60 18.99 14.92
N SER A 83 4.74 20.26 14.51
CA SER A 83 4.03 21.38 15.11
C SER A 83 2.55 21.36 14.70
N SER A 84 1.72 22.14 15.39
CA SER A 84 0.27 22.19 15.12
C SER A 84 -0.08 22.73 13.73
N GLU A 85 0.85 23.42 13.06
CA GLU A 85 0.69 23.97 11.71
C GLU A 85 1.06 22.96 10.60
N GLU A 86 1.72 21.85 10.95
CA GLU A 86 2.24 20.88 9.99
C GLU A 86 1.27 19.73 9.69
N PHE A 87 0.20 19.58 10.49
CA PHE A 87 -0.84 18.57 10.30
C PHE A 87 -2.25 19.17 10.34
N VAL A 88 -3.21 18.43 9.80
CA VAL A 88 -4.63 18.80 9.81
C VAL A 88 -5.43 17.71 10.52
N MET A 89 -6.25 18.14 11.48
CA MET A 89 -7.13 17.23 12.20
C MET A 89 -8.29 16.77 11.31
N PRO A 90 -8.58 15.46 11.22
CA PRO A 90 -9.60 14.91 10.34
C PRO A 90 -11.02 15.05 10.95
N ASN A 91 -11.36 16.25 11.44
CA ASN A 91 -12.62 16.53 12.14
C ASN A 91 -13.19 17.92 11.83
N GLN A 92 -12.71 18.58 10.78
CA GLN A 92 -13.05 19.97 10.42
C GLN A 92 -14.03 20.08 9.24
N ALA A 93 -14.61 18.98 8.77
CA ALA A 93 -15.54 18.99 7.64
C ALA A 93 -16.83 19.77 7.98
N GLN A 94 -17.30 20.58 7.04
CA GLN A 94 -18.47 21.45 7.18
C GLN A 94 -19.50 21.21 6.06
N PRO A 95 -20.79 21.50 6.30
CA PRO A 95 -21.79 21.50 5.23
C PRO A 95 -21.35 22.42 4.08
N GLY A 96 -21.31 21.88 2.87
CA GLY A 96 -20.84 22.58 1.67
C GLY A 96 -19.48 22.11 1.15
N ASP A 97 -18.73 21.35 1.96
CA ASP A 97 -17.47 20.75 1.51
C ASP A 97 -17.68 19.68 0.43
N VAL A 98 -16.63 19.47 -0.38
CA VAL A 98 -16.59 18.46 -1.43
C VAL A 98 -15.68 17.29 -1.05
N ILE A 99 -16.04 16.10 -1.51
CA ILE A 99 -15.26 14.87 -1.27
C ILE A 99 -14.40 14.59 -2.51
N ILE A 100 -13.08 14.50 -2.30
CA ILE A 100 -12.10 14.16 -3.35
C ILE A 100 -11.49 12.79 -3.04
N LEU A 101 -11.50 11.90 -4.02
CA LEU A 101 -10.85 10.61 -3.96
C LEU A 101 -9.64 10.59 -4.91
N THR A 102 -8.44 10.36 -4.36
CA THR A 102 -7.17 10.45 -5.11
C THR A 102 -6.75 9.16 -5.80
N LYS A 103 -7.42 8.03 -5.49
CA LYS A 103 -7.19 6.72 -6.10
C LYS A 103 -8.51 6.00 -6.37
N PRO A 104 -8.68 5.30 -7.50
CA PRO A 104 -9.92 4.60 -7.79
C PRO A 104 -10.12 3.40 -6.85
N LEU A 105 -11.38 3.02 -6.68
CA LEU A 105 -11.79 1.85 -5.91
C LEU A 105 -11.60 0.54 -6.69
N GLY A 106 -11.78 -0.61 -6.04
CA GLY A 106 -11.82 -1.93 -6.70
C GLY A 106 -10.53 -2.77 -6.63
N THR A 107 -9.55 -2.38 -5.81
CA THR A 107 -8.31 -3.14 -5.62
C THR A 107 -8.55 -4.56 -5.11
N GLN A 108 -9.49 -4.75 -4.18
CA GLN A 108 -9.86 -6.08 -3.66
C GLN A 108 -10.37 -7.03 -4.75
N MET A 109 -11.20 -6.52 -5.67
CA MET A 109 -11.68 -7.30 -6.81
C MET A 109 -10.53 -7.68 -7.74
N SER A 110 -9.60 -6.75 -7.97
CA SER A 110 -8.42 -6.97 -8.80
C SER A 110 -7.51 -8.07 -8.22
N VAL A 111 -7.29 -8.06 -6.90
CA VAL A 111 -6.51 -9.09 -6.19
C VAL A 111 -7.23 -10.43 -6.20
N THR A 112 -8.55 -10.44 -6.00
CA THR A 112 -9.38 -11.65 -6.11
C THR A 112 -9.26 -12.27 -7.49
N ILE A 113 -9.37 -11.46 -8.55
CA ILE A 113 -9.20 -11.88 -9.94
C ILE A 113 -7.83 -12.52 -10.15
N ARG A 114 -6.75 -11.94 -9.60
CA ARG A 114 -5.41 -12.52 -9.68
C ARG A 114 -5.34 -13.92 -9.09
N SER A 115 -6.05 -14.18 -7.99
CA SER A 115 -6.16 -15.52 -7.41
C SER A 115 -6.91 -16.49 -8.33
N TRP A 116 -7.98 -16.01 -8.97
CA TRP A 116 -8.82 -16.79 -9.88
C TRP A 116 -8.13 -17.18 -11.19
N LEU A 117 -7.02 -16.53 -11.57
CA LEU A 117 -6.25 -16.92 -12.76
C LEU A 117 -5.74 -18.37 -12.73
N LYS A 118 -5.71 -18.99 -11.55
CA LYS A 118 -5.33 -20.41 -11.37
C LYS A 118 -6.53 -21.38 -11.35
N ASN A 119 -7.77 -20.87 -11.45
CA ASN A 119 -9.00 -21.65 -11.35
C ASN A 119 -9.78 -21.58 -12.67
N GLU A 120 -9.89 -22.72 -13.36
CA GLU A 120 -10.53 -22.81 -14.68
C GLU A 120 -12.03 -22.48 -14.67
N GLU A 121 -12.75 -22.89 -13.62
CA GLU A 121 -14.18 -22.61 -13.44
C GLU A 121 -14.43 -21.10 -13.27
N LYS A 122 -13.58 -20.42 -12.48
CA LYS A 122 -13.68 -18.97 -12.32
C LYS A 122 -13.31 -18.23 -13.61
N LEU A 123 -12.34 -18.74 -14.36
CA LEU A 123 -11.98 -18.18 -15.66
C LEU A 123 -13.09 -18.33 -16.69
N SER A 124 -13.81 -19.47 -16.72
CA SER A 124 -14.94 -19.66 -17.63
C SER A 124 -16.09 -18.72 -17.30
N PHE A 125 -16.36 -18.47 -16.01
CA PHE A 125 -17.30 -17.44 -15.57
C PHE A 125 -16.87 -16.03 -16.01
N LEU A 126 -15.61 -15.65 -15.84
CA LEU A 126 -15.13 -14.33 -16.28
C LEU A 126 -15.26 -14.13 -17.80
N LYS A 127 -15.02 -15.19 -18.58
CA LYS A 127 -15.24 -15.17 -20.03
C LYS A 127 -16.72 -15.01 -20.40
N SER A 128 -17.65 -15.62 -19.65
CA SER A 128 -19.08 -15.53 -19.93
C SER A 128 -19.63 -14.10 -19.73
N ILE A 129 -19.04 -13.34 -18.80
CA ILE A 129 -19.35 -11.91 -18.60
C ILE A 129 -18.51 -10.97 -19.48
N LYS A 130 -17.89 -11.49 -20.55
CA LYS A 130 -17.11 -10.75 -21.55
C LYS A 130 -15.87 -10.03 -20.99
N VAL A 131 -15.28 -10.53 -19.90
CA VAL A 131 -13.98 -10.03 -19.43
C VAL A 131 -12.87 -10.81 -20.11
N ASP A 132 -12.13 -10.14 -20.98
CA ASP A 132 -11.04 -10.77 -21.72
C ASP A 132 -9.73 -10.84 -20.91
N SER A 133 -8.77 -11.62 -21.42
CA SER A 133 -7.48 -11.82 -20.74
C SER A 133 -6.62 -10.55 -20.64
N ALA A 134 -6.79 -9.59 -21.55
CA ALA A 134 -6.05 -8.33 -21.54
C ALA A 134 -6.58 -7.42 -20.42
N MET A 135 -7.91 -7.32 -20.27
CA MET A 135 -8.58 -6.62 -19.18
C MET A 135 -8.19 -7.20 -17.82
N LEU A 136 -8.13 -8.54 -17.68
CA LEU A 136 -7.70 -9.18 -16.44
C LEU A 136 -6.28 -8.77 -16.05
N LYS A 137 -5.34 -8.82 -17.01
CA LYS A 137 -3.95 -8.42 -16.77
C LYS A 137 -3.84 -6.94 -16.43
N GLN A 138 -4.54 -6.09 -17.17
CA GLN A 138 -4.57 -4.65 -16.95
C GLN A 138 -5.12 -4.31 -15.56
N CYS A 139 -6.24 -4.90 -15.16
CA CYS A 139 -6.87 -4.69 -13.87
C CYS A 139 -5.91 -5.01 -12.71
N VAL A 140 -5.25 -6.17 -12.76
CA VAL A 140 -4.27 -6.58 -11.75
C VAL A 140 -3.07 -5.64 -11.71
N ASN A 141 -2.49 -5.30 -12.87
CA ASN A 141 -1.31 -4.44 -12.94
C ASN A 141 -1.62 -3.00 -12.48
N SER A 142 -2.77 -2.47 -12.88
CA SER A 142 -3.25 -1.17 -12.41
C SER A 142 -3.44 -1.15 -10.90
N ALA A 143 -4.08 -2.18 -10.33
CA ALA A 143 -4.27 -2.26 -8.89
C ALA A 143 -2.93 -2.33 -8.14
N ILE A 144 -1.96 -3.14 -8.61
CA ILE A 144 -0.62 -3.21 -8.02
C ILE A 144 0.05 -1.84 -8.04
N THR A 145 -0.02 -1.15 -9.18
CA THR A 145 0.59 0.19 -9.35
C THR A 145 -0.06 1.21 -8.41
N LEU A 146 -1.39 1.28 -8.37
CA LEU A 146 -2.14 2.22 -7.54
C LEU A 146 -1.95 1.98 -6.04
N MET A 147 -1.91 0.70 -5.63
CA MET A 147 -1.64 0.33 -4.24
C MET A 147 -0.20 0.65 -3.83
N ALA A 148 0.76 0.59 -4.77
CA ALA A 148 2.14 0.96 -4.51
C ALA A 148 2.36 2.48 -4.50
N THR A 149 1.56 3.29 -5.20
CA THR A 149 1.73 4.76 -5.21
C THR A 149 1.62 5.36 -3.80
N ILE A 150 2.56 6.23 -3.40
CA ILE A 150 2.47 6.97 -2.12
C ILE A 150 1.54 8.18 -2.21
N ASN A 151 0.89 8.54 -1.10
CA ASN A 151 -0.05 9.66 -1.02
C ASN A 151 0.61 11.00 -0.68
N LYS A 152 1.94 11.12 -0.77
CA LYS A 152 2.71 12.31 -0.34
C LYS A 152 2.23 13.62 -0.99
N LYS A 153 1.85 13.58 -2.28
CA LYS A 153 1.33 14.75 -3.01
C LYS A 153 -0.12 15.11 -2.63
N GLY A 154 -0.83 14.22 -1.94
CA GLY A 154 -2.20 14.42 -1.48
C GLY A 154 -2.35 15.59 -0.50
N LYS A 155 -1.27 15.97 0.20
CA LYS A 155 -1.22 17.13 1.10
C LYS A 155 -1.76 18.42 0.47
N ILE A 156 -1.57 18.61 -0.83
CA ILE A 156 -2.04 19.79 -1.58
C ILE A 156 -3.56 19.96 -1.43
N PHE A 157 -4.32 18.85 -1.47
CA PHE A 157 -5.77 18.87 -1.32
C PHE A 157 -6.21 19.11 0.13
N ILE A 158 -5.39 18.72 1.10
CA ILE A 158 -5.69 18.86 2.54
C ILE A 158 -5.49 20.30 3.00
N LEU A 159 -4.47 20.99 2.49
CA LEU A 159 -4.14 22.37 2.90
C LEU A 159 -4.89 23.46 2.11
N GLY A 160 -5.72 23.10 1.13
CA GLY A 160 -6.44 24.06 0.28
C GLY A 160 -5.52 24.98 -0.56
N LYS A 161 -4.21 24.68 -0.62
CA LYS A 161 -3.23 25.47 -1.38
C LYS A 161 -3.21 24.98 -2.84
N PHE A 162 -4.21 25.38 -3.60
CA PHE A 162 -4.17 25.32 -5.06
C PHE A 162 -3.39 26.55 -5.57
N ALA A 163 -2.06 26.45 -5.56
CA ALA A 163 -1.17 27.45 -6.18
C ALA A 163 -0.45 26.81 -7.36
#